data_AF-A0A914X0Z7-F1
#
_entry.id   AF-A0A914X0Z7-F1
#
_cell.length_a   1.000
_cell.length_b   1.000
_cell.length_c   1.000
_cell.angle_alpha   90.00
_cell.angle_beta   90.00
_cell.angle_gamma   90.00
#
_symmetry.space_group_name_H-M   'P 1'
#
loop_
_entity.id
_entity.type
_entity.pdbx_description
1 polymer ?
#
loop_
_entity_poly.entity_id
_entity_poly.type
_entity_poly.pdbx_seq_one_letter_code
_entity_poly.pdbx_strand_id
1 'polypeptide(L)'
;MDELKQIAIEDHYADLMKSMDPLFVMDNLRTGLLSMMEKESIKESSSTRRDRSRELISILFRKREDLKPFEALVEALKKTDANHEVMAKDILKTYKHDNGATLFTKVSRNSLSDAGDIEYGLKK
;
A
#
# COMPACT_ATOMS: atom_id res chain seq x y z
N MET A 1 6.26 6.81 -0.99
CA MET A 1 5.72 5.46 -0.69
C MET A 1 6.43 4.46 -1.61
N ASP A 2 6.78 3.26 -1.13
CA ASP A 2 7.39 2.24 -2.01
C ASP A 2 6.42 1.72 -3.09
N GLU A 3 6.97 1.14 -4.15
CA GLU A 3 6.23 0.70 -5.34
C GLU A 3 5.21 -0.41 -5.03
N LEU A 4 5.57 -1.39 -4.20
CA LEU A 4 4.69 -2.50 -3.84
C LEU A 4 3.46 -2.03 -3.05
N LYS A 5 3.66 -1.03 -2.18
CA LYS A 5 2.55 -0.38 -1.44
C LYS A 5 1.64 0.41 -2.36
N GLN A 6 2.19 1.08 -3.39
CA GLN A 6 1.39 1.79 -4.38
C GLN A 6 0.55 0.80 -5.20
N ILE A 7 1.17 -0.26 -5.73
CA ILE A 7 0.48 -1.33 -6.47
C ILE A 7 -0.67 -1.92 -5.63
N ALA A 8 -0.41 -2.22 -4.35
CA ALA A 8 -1.45 -2.75 -3.47
C ALA A 8 -2.63 -1.78 -3.24
N ILE A 9 -2.43 -0.46 -3.36
CA ILE A 9 -3.53 0.50 -3.30
C ILE A 9 -4.21 0.63 -4.67
N GLU A 10 -3.45 0.58 -5.75
CA GLU A 10 -3.94 0.68 -7.12
C GLU A 10 -4.84 -0.51 -7.51
N ASP A 11 -4.48 -1.73 -7.11
CA ASP A 11 -5.29 -2.94 -7.31
C ASP A 11 -6.68 -2.83 -6.67
N HIS A 12 -6.80 -2.07 -5.59
CA HIS A 12 -8.04 -1.84 -4.84
C HIS A 12 -8.63 -0.45 -5.09
N TYR A 13 -8.10 0.30 -6.06
CA TYR A 13 -8.47 1.71 -6.27
C TYR A 13 -9.94 1.88 -6.64
N ALA A 14 -10.49 0.96 -7.44
CA ALA A 14 -11.90 0.99 -7.83
C ALA A 14 -12.83 0.89 -6.60
N ASP A 15 -12.50 0.00 -5.66
CA ASP A 15 -13.28 -0.20 -4.43
C ASP A 15 -13.11 0.95 -3.44
N LEU A 16 -11.89 1.49 -3.34
CA LEU A 16 -11.63 2.73 -2.60
C LEU A 16 -12.48 3.89 -3.13
N MET A 17 -12.51 4.10 -4.45
CA MET A 17 -13.30 5.16 -5.07
C MET A 17 -14.82 4.95 -4.89
N LYS A 18 -15.26 3.70 -4.84
CA LYS A 18 -16.68 3.34 -4.73
C LYS A 18 -17.19 3.45 -3.30
N SER A 19 -16.43 2.99 -2.31
CA SER A 19 -16.93 2.78 -0.95
C SER A 19 -16.23 3.58 0.15
N MET A 20 -15.02 4.08 -0.09
CA MET A 20 -14.29 4.83 0.95
C MET A 20 -15.01 6.14 1.26
N ASP A 21 -15.19 6.43 2.55
CA ASP A 21 -15.51 7.78 3.00
C ASP A 21 -14.20 8.54 3.36
N PRO A 22 -13.75 9.46 2.49
CA PRO A 22 -12.48 10.13 2.67
C PRO A 22 -12.44 11.06 3.88
N LEU A 23 -13.59 11.58 4.34
CA LEU A 23 -13.61 12.49 5.49
C LEU A 23 -13.40 11.70 6.79
N PHE A 24 -14.10 10.58 6.96
CA PHE A 24 -13.90 9.72 8.13
C PHE A 24 -12.53 9.05 8.13
N VAL A 25 -12.03 8.62 6.96
CA VAL A 25 -10.68 8.08 6.86
C VAL A 25 -9.66 9.16 7.20
N MET A 26 -9.83 10.39 6.68
CA MET A 26 -8.96 11.52 6.98
C MET A 26 -8.90 11.84 8.48
N ASP A 27 -10.04 11.81 9.18
CA ASP A 27 -10.11 12.08 10.62
C ASP A 27 -9.44 10.97 11.45
N ASN A 28 -9.43 9.73 10.94
CA ASN A 28 -8.76 8.59 11.56
C ASN A 28 -7.27 8.43 11.21
N LEU A 29 -6.75 9.26 10.29
CA LEU A 29 -5.31 9.26 9.98
C LEU A 29 -4.49 9.73 11.18
N ARG A 30 -3.25 9.24 11.25
CA ARG A 30 -2.28 9.67 12.26
C ARG A 30 -2.11 11.19 12.24
N THR A 31 -2.15 11.81 13.42
CA THR A 31 -1.90 13.24 13.59
C THR A 31 -0.57 13.65 12.97
N GLY A 32 -0.56 14.79 12.26
CA GLY A 32 0.64 15.32 11.60
C GLY A 32 0.97 14.70 10.25
N LEU A 33 0.25 13.66 9.79
CA LEU A 33 0.44 13.11 8.44
C LEU A 33 -0.03 14.09 7.35
N LEU A 34 -1.19 14.70 7.56
CA LEU A 34 -1.75 15.74 6.70
C LEU A 34 -1.59 17.10 7.37
N SER A 35 -1.08 18.06 6.59
CA SER A 35 -1.09 19.48 6.93
C SER A 35 -2.52 20.03 6.92
N MET A 36 -2.73 21.18 7.55
CA MET A 36 -4.03 21.85 7.54
C MET A 36 -4.49 22.17 6.12
N MET A 37 -3.59 22.67 5.25
CA MET A 37 -3.92 22.99 3.86
C MET A 37 -4.35 21.75 3.06
N GLU A 38 -3.71 20.60 3.27
CA GLU A 38 -4.11 19.35 2.59
C GLU A 38 -5.48 18.86 3.06
N LYS A 39 -5.79 19.00 4.35
CA LYS A 39 -7.11 18.66 4.88
C LYS A 39 -8.20 19.56 4.28
N GLU A 40 -7.95 20.87 4.21
CA GLU A 40 -8.88 21.79 3.57
C GLU A 40 -8.99 21.50 2.07
N SER A 41 -7.89 21.21 1.37
CA SER A 41 -7.92 20.77 -0.04
C SER A 41 -8.80 19.54 -0.25
N ILE A 42 -8.76 18.54 0.65
CA ILE A 42 -9.62 17.35 0.54
C ILE A 42 -11.09 17.71 0.80
N LYS A 43 -11.39 18.59 1.76
CA LYS A 43 -12.76 19.01 2.06
C LYS A 43 -13.36 19.86 0.94
N GLU A 44 -12.54 20.72 0.34
CA GLU A 44 -12.90 21.66 -0.73
C GLU A 44 -12.82 21.02 -2.13
N SER A 45 -12.09 19.90 -2.27
CA SER A 45 -12.06 19.08 -3.48
C SER A 45 -13.48 18.63 -3.85
N SER A 46 -13.76 18.61 -5.15
CA SER A 46 -15.07 18.74 -5.83
C SER A 46 -16.25 17.95 -5.25
N SER A 47 -17.46 18.25 -5.76
CA SER A 47 -18.78 17.90 -5.22
C SER A 47 -19.05 16.42 -4.85
N THR A 48 -18.20 15.46 -5.19
CA THR A 48 -18.45 14.03 -4.95
C THR A 48 -17.49 13.38 -3.96
N ARG A 49 -17.97 12.36 -3.25
CA ARG A 49 -17.15 11.50 -2.38
C ARG A 49 -15.94 10.93 -3.12
N ARG A 50 -16.13 10.53 -4.39
CA ARG A 50 -15.10 9.91 -5.21
C ARG A 50 -13.93 10.84 -5.46
N ASP A 51 -14.19 12.12 -5.73
CA ASP A 51 -13.12 13.09 -6.00
C ASP A 51 -12.29 13.35 -4.76
N ARG A 52 -12.93 13.48 -3.60
CA ARG A 52 -12.26 13.58 -2.30
C ARG A 52 -11.43 12.34 -1.97
N SER A 53 -11.94 11.15 -2.29
CA SER A 53 -11.20 9.89 -2.16
C SER A 53 -9.95 9.86 -3.04
N ARG A 54 -10.07 10.31 -4.29
CA ARG A 54 -8.93 10.44 -5.20
C ARG A 54 -7.90 11.43 -4.66
N GLU A 55 -8.34 12.59 -4.18
CA GLU A 55 -7.46 13.63 -3.65
C GLU A 55 -6.69 13.12 -2.43
N LEU A 56 -7.38 12.45 -1.50
CA LEU A 56 -6.76 11.84 -0.32
C LEU A 56 -5.66 10.84 -0.70
N ILE A 57 -5.94 9.91 -1.63
CA ILE A 57 -4.96 8.91 -2.07
C ILE A 57 -3.77 9.58 -2.80
N SER A 58 -4.04 10.56 -3.66
CA SER A 58 -3.02 11.34 -4.37
C SER A 58 -2.06 12.04 -3.40
N ILE A 59 -2.59 12.65 -2.34
CA ILE A 59 -1.78 13.27 -1.29
C ILE A 59 -0.92 12.21 -0.59
N LEU A 60 -1.50 11.07 -0.20
CA LEU A 60 -0.79 10.00 0.50
C LEU A 60 0.35 9.39 -0.33
N PHE A 61 0.20 9.28 -1.66
CA PHE A 61 1.26 8.82 -2.55
C PHE A 61 2.46 9.76 -2.59
N ARG A 62 2.22 11.06 -2.44
CA ARG A 62 3.26 12.10 -2.41
C ARG A 62 3.93 12.26 -1.04
N LYS A 63 3.43 11.59 0.00
CA LYS A 63 4.03 11.66 1.33
C LYS A 63 5.37 10.93 1.37
N ARG A 64 6.27 11.51 2.16
CA ARG A 64 7.55 10.91 2.49
C ARG A 64 7.34 9.57 3.21
N GLU A 65 8.22 8.61 2.93
CA GLU A 65 8.08 7.24 3.42
C GLU A 65 8.31 7.12 4.94
N ASP A 66 9.10 8.01 5.54
CA ASP A 66 9.31 8.11 7.00
C ASP A 66 8.00 8.34 7.77
N LEU A 67 7.02 8.98 7.13
CA LEU A 67 5.69 9.21 7.70
C LEU A 67 4.78 7.98 7.65
N LYS A 68 5.22 6.89 7.01
CA LYS A 68 4.47 5.62 6.88
C LYS A 68 3.03 5.82 6.37
N PRO A 69 2.82 6.49 5.21
CA PRO A 69 1.49 6.87 4.72
C PRO A 69 0.59 5.67 4.41
N PHE A 70 1.18 4.55 3.95
CA PHE A 70 0.45 3.32 3.66
C PHE A 70 -0.11 2.68 4.93
N GLU A 71 0.74 2.53 5.95
CA GLU A 71 0.35 1.98 7.23
C GLU A 71 -0.72 2.86 7.89
N ALA A 72 -0.56 4.18 7.80
CA ALA A 72 -1.55 5.11 8.31
C ALA A 72 -2.90 4.99 7.58
N LEU A 73 -2.90 4.80 6.25
CA LEU A 73 -4.14 4.55 5.49
C LEU A 73 -4.82 3.26 5.93
N VAL A 74 -4.06 2.16 6.01
CA VAL A 74 -4.58 0.85 6.45
C VAL A 74 -5.12 0.92 7.88
N GLU A 75 -4.41 1.60 8.79
CA GLU A 75 -4.87 1.83 10.17
C GLU A 75 -6.15 2.67 10.21
N ALA A 76 -6.24 3.72 9.40
CA ALA A 76 -7.42 4.59 9.36
C ALA A 76 -8.65 3.86 8.81
N LEU A 77 -8.50 3.11 7.72
CA LEU A 77 -9.57 2.29 7.14
C LEU A 77 -10.13 1.29 8.17
N LYS A 78 -9.26 0.62 8.95
CA LYS A 78 -9.69 -0.30 10.01
C LYS A 78 -10.48 0.37 11.14
N LYS A 79 -10.29 1.67 11.36
CA LYS A 79 -10.96 2.44 12.41
C LYS A 79 -12.27 3.07 11.95
N THR A 80 -12.53 3.12 10.64
CA THR A 80 -13.74 3.75 10.10
C THR A 80 -14.97 2.88 10.34
N ASP A 81 -15.04 1.68 9.76
CA ASP A 81 -16.10 0.70 9.96
C ASP A 81 -15.69 -0.71 9.50
N ALA A 82 -16.59 -1.69 9.65
CA ALA A 82 -16.33 -3.08 9.27
C ALA A 82 -16.08 -3.29 7.76
N ASN A 83 -16.72 -2.50 6.87
CA ASN A 83 -16.51 -2.62 5.43
C ASN A 83 -15.12 -2.11 5.05
N HIS A 84 -14.71 -0.98 5.63
CA HIS A 84 -13.37 -0.43 5.44
C HIS A 84 -12.30 -1.33 6.09
N GLU A 85 -12.62 -2.03 7.17
CA GLU A 85 -11.72 -3.01 7.78
C GLU A 85 -11.43 -4.20 6.84
N VAL A 86 -12.44 -4.71 6.14
CA VAL A 86 -12.26 -5.77 5.12
C VAL A 86 -11.36 -5.26 4.00
N MET A 87 -11.64 -4.07 3.46
CA MET A 87 -10.82 -3.45 2.41
C MET A 87 -9.36 -3.26 2.87
N ALA A 88 -9.14 -2.81 4.10
CA ALA A 88 -7.80 -2.66 4.67
C ALA A 88 -7.06 -4.00 4.79
N LYS A 89 -7.77 -5.09 5.11
CA LYS A 89 -7.19 -6.44 5.15
C LYS A 89 -6.82 -6.93 3.76
N ASP A 90 -7.65 -6.65 2.76
CA ASP A 90 -7.41 -7.06 1.37
C ASP A 90 -6.21 -6.33 0.76
N ILE A 91 -6.11 -5.01 0.94
CA ILE A 91 -4.94 -4.21 0.53
C ILE A 91 -3.66 -4.75 1.19
N LEU A 92 -3.72 -5.03 2.50
CA LEU A 92 -2.56 -5.57 3.23
C LEU A 92 -2.19 -6.98 2.77
N LYS A 93 -3.18 -7.79 2.36
CA LYS A 93 -2.96 -9.14 1.82
C LYS A 93 -2.27 -9.07 0.45
N THR A 94 -2.71 -8.18 -0.45
CA THR A 94 -2.06 -7.94 -1.74
C THR A 94 -0.59 -7.55 -1.53
N TYR A 95 -0.34 -6.55 -0.68
CA TYR A 95 1.03 -6.13 -0.35
C TYR A 95 1.90 -7.29 0.17
N LYS A 96 1.38 -8.12 1.09
CA LYS A 96 2.12 -9.28 1.64
C LYS A 96 2.36 -10.37 0.61
N HIS A 97 1.38 -10.64 -0.25
CA HIS A 97 1.50 -11.63 -1.32
C HIS A 97 2.60 -11.23 -2.30
N ASP A 98 2.60 -9.98 -2.74
CA ASP A 98 3.53 -9.51 -3.76
C ASP A 98 4.93 -9.29 -3.19
N ASN A 99 5.03 -8.81 -1.95
CA ASN A 99 6.30 -8.77 -1.24
C ASN A 99 6.85 -10.21 -0.98
N GLY A 100 5.97 -11.17 -0.69
CA GLY A 100 6.31 -12.60 -0.58
C GLY A 100 6.79 -13.19 -1.91
N ALA A 101 6.07 -12.97 -3.02
CA ALA A 101 6.45 -13.41 -4.35
C ALA A 101 7.78 -12.79 -4.82
N THR A 102 8.03 -11.53 -4.46
CA THR A 102 9.30 -10.84 -4.70
C THR A 102 10.44 -11.42 -3.86
N LEU A 103 10.17 -11.89 -2.63
CA LEU A 103 11.15 -12.59 -1.80
C LEU A 103 11.47 -13.99 -2.35
N PHE A 104 10.48 -14.77 -2.80
CA PHE A 104 10.73 -16.08 -3.41
C PHE A 104 11.58 -15.99 -4.69
N THR A 105 11.38 -14.96 -5.52
CA THR A 105 12.21 -14.74 -6.72
C THR A 105 13.61 -14.23 -6.40
N LYS A 106 13.81 -13.42 -5.35
CA LYS A 106 15.14 -12.99 -4.91
C LYS A 106 15.97 -14.13 -4.29
N VAL A 107 15.36 -15.00 -3.48
CA VAL A 107 16.08 -16.14 -2.87
C VAL A 107 16.49 -17.16 -3.94
N SER A 108 15.69 -17.32 -5.00
CA SER A 108 16.02 -18.22 -6.11
C SER A 108 17.19 -17.74 -6.98
N ARG A 109 17.53 -16.43 -7.00
CA ARG A 109 18.68 -15.91 -7.77
C ARG A 109 20.00 -15.90 -6.99
N ASN A 110 19.96 -15.87 -5.65
CA ASN A 110 21.16 -15.93 -4.82
C ASN A 110 21.64 -17.36 -4.49
N SER A 111 20.92 -18.39 -4.94
CA SER A 111 21.26 -19.80 -4.70
C SER A 111 21.87 -20.52 -5.92
N LEU A 112 22.18 -19.78 -6.99
CA LEU A 112 22.67 -20.36 -8.27
C LEU A 112 24.13 -19.99 -8.61
N SER A 113 24.87 -19.36 -7.71
CA SER A 113 26.29 -19.01 -7.93
C SER A 113 27.30 -19.85 -7.15
N ASP A 114 26.86 -20.89 -6.43
CA ASP A 114 27.75 -21.76 -5.63
C ASP A 114 27.77 -23.22 -6.11
N ALA A 115 27.29 -23.49 -7.32
CA ALA A 115 27.57 -24.76 -8.01
C ALA A 115 28.94 -24.67 -8.70
N GLY A 116 29.98 -24.49 -7.89
CA GLY A 116 31.36 -24.67 -8.30
C GLY A 116 31.63 -26.16 -8.53
N ASP A 117 32.03 -26.47 -9.76
CA ASP A 117 32.81 -27.62 -10.21
C ASP A 117 33.06 -28.75 -9.21
N ILE A 118 32.37 -29.88 -9.40
CA ILE A 118 32.93 -31.19 -9.00
C ILE A 118 32.95 -32.07 -10.25
N GLU A 119 34.02 -31.88 -11.03
CA GLU A 119 34.57 -32.87 -11.93
C GLU A 119 35.17 -34.01 -11.08
N TYR A 120 34.60 -35.22 -11.10
CA TYR A 120 35.38 -36.43 -10.81
C TYR A 120 34.92 -37.58 -11.70
N GLY A 121 35.79 -37.91 -12.65
CA GLY A 121 35.66 -39.05 -13.54
C GLY A 121 35.73 -40.39 -12.79
N LEU A 122 34.80 -41.27 -13.12
CA LEU A 122 34.90 -42.69 -12.82
C LEU A 122 35.66 -43.37 -13.96
N LYS A 123 36.94 -43.66 -13.71
CA LYS A 123 37.76 -44.59 -14.49
C LYS A 123 37.74 -45.97 -13.84
N LYS A 124 37.49 -46.96 -14.72
CA LYS A 124 37.66 -48.42 -14.63
C LYS A 124 36.53 -49.21 -13.98
#